data_AF-A0A1Q3C3U3-F1
#
_entry.id   AF-A0A1Q3C3U3-F1
#
_cell.length_a   1.000
_cell.length_b   1.000
_cell.length_c   1.000
_cell.angle_alpha   90.00
_cell.angle_beta   90.00
_cell.angle_gamma   90.00
#
_symmetry.space_group_name_H-M   'P 1'
#
loop_
_entity.id
_entity.type
_entity.pdbx_description
1 polymer ?
#
loop_
_entity_poly.entity_id
_entity_poly.type
_entity_poly.pdbx_seq_one_letter_code
_entity_poly.pdbx_strand_id
1 'polypeptide(L)'
;MNTIARQFSTLFIRPSWSISSLSRDRHQLQQWRGIRVKVKNGNLEQALTWMQRKMQSSGMERLIKREQTHHIKNSEKRVLARKNLERRIRSQDIARKLKAILVKKVRGL
;
A
#
# COMPACT_ATOMS: atom_id res chain seq x y z
N MET A 1 -8.30 49.18 -17.40
CA MET A 1 -8.29 49.71 -16.02
C MET A 1 -7.95 48.61 -15.06
N ASN A 2 -6.85 48.83 -14.33
CA ASN A 2 -6.41 48.25 -13.06
C ASN A 2 -5.72 46.87 -13.09
N THR A 3 -4.41 47.00 -13.25
CA THR A 3 -3.31 46.20 -12.73
C THR A 3 -3.27 46.20 -11.18
N ILE A 4 -2.43 45.32 -10.62
CA ILE A 4 -1.83 45.37 -9.26
C ILE A 4 -2.63 44.69 -8.13
N ALA A 5 -2.29 43.42 -7.88
CA ALA A 5 -2.05 42.78 -6.58
C ALA A 5 -2.18 41.27 -6.80
N ARG A 6 -1.11 40.52 -7.04
CA ARG A 6 -0.42 39.77 -5.97
C ARG A 6 0.84 39.11 -6.56
N GLN A 7 1.86 39.90 -6.84
CA GLN A 7 3.24 39.43 -6.98
C GLN A 7 3.97 39.80 -5.68
N PHE A 8 4.12 38.91 -4.70
CA PHE A 8 5.14 39.05 -3.64
C PHE A 8 5.39 37.73 -2.86
N SER A 9 5.48 36.57 -3.52
CA SER A 9 5.94 35.35 -2.81
C SER A 9 6.65 34.29 -3.67
N THR A 10 7.20 34.63 -4.83
CA THR A 10 7.98 33.68 -5.65
C THR A 10 9.50 33.90 -5.58
N LEU A 11 9.99 34.77 -4.68
CA LEU A 11 11.41 35.13 -4.60
C LEU A 11 12.35 34.10 -3.96
N PHE A 12 11.96 32.83 -3.82
CA PHE A 12 12.88 31.76 -3.39
C PHE A 12 12.79 30.44 -4.16
N ILE A 13 12.33 30.47 -5.42
CA ILE A 13 12.48 29.32 -6.32
C ILE A 13 13.22 29.80 -7.57
N ARG A 14 14.54 29.70 -7.55
CA ARG A 14 15.36 29.75 -8.77
C ARG A 14 15.31 28.38 -9.45
N PRO A 15 14.75 28.24 -10.66
CA PRO A 15 15.12 27.16 -11.55
C PRO A 15 16.18 27.71 -12.50
N SER A 16 17.46 27.63 -12.14
CA SER A 16 18.53 27.73 -13.14
C SER A 16 18.69 26.35 -13.78
N TRP A 17 17.75 25.96 -14.63
CA TRP A 17 17.99 24.89 -15.60
C TRP A 17 18.74 25.53 -16.76
N SER A 18 20.06 25.58 -16.65
CA SER A 18 20.90 25.76 -17.83
C SER A 18 20.63 24.60 -18.77
N ILE A 19 20.39 24.95 -20.02
CA ILE A 19 20.16 24.06 -21.15
C ILE A 19 21.40 23.18 -21.33
N SER A 20 21.34 21.95 -20.82
CA SER A 20 22.23 20.86 -21.22
C SER A 20 21.55 19.50 -20.94
N SER A 21 21.21 18.81 -22.03
CA SER A 21 20.98 17.35 -22.16
C SER A 21 19.83 16.62 -21.43
N LEU A 22 18.83 17.30 -20.87
CA LEU A 22 17.77 16.67 -20.05
C LEU A 22 16.58 16.01 -20.81
N SER A 23 16.79 15.48 -22.02
CA SER A 23 15.76 14.70 -22.73
C SER A 23 15.83 13.19 -22.47
N ARG A 24 16.81 12.69 -21.71
CA ARG A 24 17.01 11.23 -21.50
C ARG A 24 16.37 10.64 -20.25
N ASP A 25 15.99 11.45 -19.25
CA ASP A 25 15.54 10.95 -17.93
C ASP A 25 14.03 10.86 -17.74
N ARG A 26 13.21 11.53 -18.58
CA ARG A 26 11.75 11.45 -18.43
C ARG A 26 11.18 10.08 -18.84
N HIS A 27 11.90 9.33 -19.68
CA HIS A 27 11.53 7.97 -20.07
C HIS A 27 11.91 6.91 -19.02
N GLN A 28 12.87 7.16 -18.13
CA GLN A 28 13.28 6.19 -17.11
C GLN A 28 12.37 6.17 -15.88
N LEU A 29 11.66 7.28 -15.60
CA LEU A 29 10.71 7.37 -14.49
C LEU A 29 9.37 6.67 -14.77
N GLN A 30 9.01 6.45 -16.04
CA GLN A 30 7.70 5.93 -16.44
C GLN A 30 7.50 4.41 -16.32
N GLN A 31 8.51 3.62 -15.92
CA GLN A 31 8.35 2.18 -15.76
C GLN A 31 8.69 1.67 -14.36
N TRP A 32 8.48 2.49 -13.35
CA TRP A 32 8.57 2.06 -11.96
C TRP A 32 7.29 1.33 -11.51
N ARG A 33 6.91 0.25 -12.22
CA ARG A 33 5.76 -0.60 -11.87
C ARG A 33 6.20 -1.76 -10.97
N GLY A 34 5.38 -2.08 -9.97
CA GLY A 34 5.58 -3.21 -9.05
C GLY A 34 6.33 -2.89 -7.76
N ILE A 35 6.42 -3.90 -6.88
CA ILE A 35 7.13 -3.80 -5.60
C ILE A 35 8.60 -4.06 -5.84
N ARG A 36 9.44 -3.05 -5.63
CA ARG A 36 10.89 -3.13 -5.80
C ARG A 36 11.58 -2.55 -4.57
N VAL A 37 12.73 -3.12 -4.21
CA VAL A 37 13.52 -2.70 -3.05
C VAL A 37 14.99 -2.66 -3.45
N LYS A 38 15.67 -1.56 -3.13
CA LYS A 38 17.13 -1.48 -3.27
C LYS A 38 17.78 -2.09 -2.03
N VAL A 39 18.67 -3.06 -2.23
CA VAL A 39 19.50 -3.61 -1.16
C VAL A 39 20.52 -2.55 -0.76
N LYS A 40 20.51 -2.16 0.52
CA LYS A 40 21.49 -1.23 1.09
C LYS A 40 22.46 -2.00 1.97
N ASN A 41 23.72 -1.59 1.99
CA ASN A 41 24.75 -2.10 2.90
C ASN A 41 24.91 -3.64 2.85
N GLY A 42 24.67 -4.27 1.70
CA GLY A 42 24.72 -5.73 1.55
C GLY A 42 23.64 -6.51 2.31
N ASN A 43 22.68 -5.86 2.97
CA ASN A 43 21.69 -6.54 3.80
C ASN A 43 20.47 -7.00 2.96
N LEU A 44 20.59 -8.18 2.37
CA LEU A 44 19.55 -8.78 1.54
C LEU A 44 18.31 -9.18 2.36
N GLU A 45 18.51 -9.80 3.53
CA GLU A 45 17.43 -10.28 4.41
C GLU A 45 16.46 -9.16 4.80
N GLN A 46 17.00 -8.00 5.17
CA GLN A 46 16.19 -6.83 5.49
C GLN A 46 15.41 -6.34 4.27
N ALA A 47 16.04 -6.33 3.10
CA ALA A 47 15.40 -5.91 1.85
C ALA A 47 14.25 -6.85 1.46
N LEU A 48 14.45 -8.17 1.58
CA LEU A 48 13.44 -9.20 1.32
C LEU A 48 12.28 -9.11 2.33
N THR A 49 12.58 -8.93 3.61
CA THR A 49 11.55 -8.72 4.65
C THR A 49 10.68 -7.50 4.32
N TRP A 50 11.31 -6.42 3.87
CA TRP A 50 10.60 -5.20 3.49
C TRP A 50 9.73 -5.40 2.24
N MET A 51 10.27 -6.11 1.23
CA MET A 51 9.55 -6.49 0.03
C MET A 51 8.33 -7.37 0.36
N GLN A 52 8.50 -8.39 1.21
CA GLN A 52 7.44 -9.27 1.65
C GLN A 52 6.33 -8.50 2.38
N ARG A 53 6.67 -7.62 3.32
CA ARG A 53 5.69 -6.77 4.02
C ARG A 53 4.90 -5.90 3.06
N LYS A 54 5.56 -5.31 2.06
CA LYS A 54 4.89 -4.53 1.01
C LYS A 54 3.99 -5.40 0.11
N MET A 55 4.40 -6.62 -0.20
CA MET A 55 3.61 -7.58 -0.98
C MET A 55 2.37 -8.09 -0.23
N GLN A 56 2.50 -8.28 1.09
CA GLN A 56 1.41 -8.70 1.95
C GLN A 56 0.37 -7.58 2.13
N SER A 57 0.83 -6.38 2.44
CA SER A 57 -0.04 -5.22 2.67
C SER A 57 -0.77 -4.75 1.40
N SER A 58 -0.13 -4.88 0.23
CA SER A 58 -0.80 -4.62 -1.06
C SER A 58 -1.87 -5.67 -1.40
N GLY A 59 -1.92 -6.79 -0.68
CA GLY A 59 -2.82 -7.90 -0.94
C GLY A 59 -2.37 -8.79 -2.11
N MET A 60 -1.25 -8.48 -2.78
CA MET A 60 -0.77 -9.22 -3.94
C MET A 60 -0.40 -10.66 -3.58
N GLU A 61 0.20 -10.90 -2.40
CA GLU A 61 0.47 -12.26 -1.93
C GLU A 61 -0.80 -13.12 -1.91
N ARG A 62 -1.93 -12.54 -1.48
CA ARG A 62 -3.20 -13.26 -1.38
C ARG A 62 -3.80 -13.54 -2.75
N LEU A 63 -3.58 -12.66 -3.73
CA LEU A 63 -4.03 -12.87 -5.10
C LEU A 63 -3.25 -14.01 -5.74
N ILE A 64 -1.92 -14.00 -5.60
CA ILE A 64 -1.03 -15.06 -6.13
C ILE A 64 -1.34 -16.40 -5.47
N LYS A 65 -1.40 -16.46 -4.14
CA LYS A 65 -1.66 -17.72 -3.42
C LYS A 65 -3.07 -18.28 -3.64
N ARG A 66 -4.04 -17.44 -4.01
CA ARG A 66 -5.44 -17.84 -4.25
C ARG A 66 -5.77 -17.90 -5.73
N GLU A 67 -4.76 -18.07 -6.57
CA GLU A 67 -4.95 -18.31 -7.99
C GLU A 67 -5.94 -19.46 -8.20
N GLN A 68 -6.94 -19.23 -9.06
CA GLN A 68 -7.97 -20.22 -9.35
C GLN A 68 -7.42 -21.20 -10.39
N THR A 69 -7.20 -22.44 -9.98
CA THR A 69 -6.74 -23.52 -10.89
C THR A 69 -7.85 -24.04 -11.79
N HIS A 70 -9.12 -23.84 -11.40
CA HIS A 70 -10.29 -24.32 -12.11
C HIS A 70 -11.43 -23.30 -12.06
N HIS A 71 -12.40 -23.48 -12.96
CA HIS A 71 -13.58 -22.63 -13.00
C HIS A 71 -14.53 -22.91 -11.83
N ILE A 72 -14.94 -21.84 -11.15
CA ILE A 72 -15.98 -21.87 -10.11
C ILE A 72 -17.24 -21.19 -10.66
N LYS A 73 -18.37 -21.88 -10.57
CA LYS A 73 -19.67 -21.35 -11.02
C LYS A 73 -20.11 -20.15 -10.17
N ASN A 74 -21.00 -19.32 -10.71
CA ASN A 74 -21.46 -18.11 -10.02
C ASN A 74 -22.22 -18.41 -8.71
N SER A 75 -22.99 -19.50 -8.66
CA SER A 75 -23.66 -19.96 -7.42
C SER A 75 -22.65 -20.22 -6.30
N GLU A 76 -21.58 -20.95 -6.61
CA GLU A 76 -20.51 -21.28 -5.66
C GLU A 76 -19.71 -20.05 -5.25
N LYS A 77 -19.39 -19.14 -6.20
CA LYS A 77 -18.75 -17.85 -5.88
C LYS A 77 -19.55 -17.06 -4.83
N ARG A 78 -20.88 -17.02 -4.94
CA ARG A 78 -21.76 -16.36 -3.96
C ARG A 78 -21.69 -17.02 -2.58
N VAL A 79 -21.70 -18.35 -2.53
CA VAL A 79 -21.58 -19.10 -1.27
C VAL A 79 -20.22 -18.85 -0.61
N LEU A 80 -19.13 -18.87 -1.38
CA LEU A 80 -17.78 -18.59 -0.88
C LEU A 80 -17.65 -17.17 -0.33
N ALA A 81 -18.20 -16.18 -1.04
CA ALA A 81 -18.22 -14.80 -0.59
C ALA A 81 -18.96 -14.64 0.75
N ARG A 82 -20.15 -15.26 0.88
CA ARG A 82 -20.92 -15.26 2.12
C ARG A 82 -20.15 -15.90 3.28
N LYS A 83 -19.56 -17.09 3.07
CA LYS A 83 -18.76 -17.79 4.10
C LYS A 83 -17.52 -17.00 4.52
N ASN A 84 -16.89 -16.27 3.59
CA ASN A 84 -15.75 -15.41 3.90
C ASN A 84 -16.15 -14.18 4.72
N LEU A 85 -17.31 -13.58 4.39
CA LEU A 85 -17.86 -12.46 5.15
C LEU A 85 -18.18 -12.87 6.59
N GLU A 86 -18.86 -14.00 6.77
CA GLU A 86 -19.21 -14.54 8.08
C GLU A 86 -17.96 -14.81 8.93
N ARG A 87 -16.94 -15.47 8.34
CA ARG A 87 -15.65 -15.67 9.01
C ARG A 87 -15.03 -14.35 9.46
N ARG A 88 -15.03 -13.33 8.60
CA ARG A 88 -14.50 -12.00 8.94
C ARG A 88 -15.24 -11.37 10.11
N ILE A 89 -16.57 -11.39 10.10
CA ILE A 89 -17.41 -10.82 11.16
C ILE A 89 -17.14 -11.56 12.48
N ARG A 90 -17.15 -12.89 12.47
CA ARG A 90 -16.89 -13.71 13.66
C ARG A 90 -15.52 -13.41 14.27
N SER A 91 -14.47 -13.30 13.46
CA SER A 91 -13.13 -12.93 13.94
C SER A 91 -13.08 -11.52 14.53
N GLN A 92 -13.79 -10.56 13.92
CA GLN A 92 -13.87 -9.19 14.44
C GLN A 92 -14.59 -9.13 15.79
N ASP A 93 -15.70 -9.85 15.94
CA ASP A 93 -16.46 -9.89 17.19
C ASP A 93 -15.66 -10.56 18.32
N ILE A 94 -14.94 -11.64 18.02
CA ILE A 94 -14.01 -12.25 18.97
C ILE A 94 -12.93 -11.26 19.38
N ALA A 95 -12.30 -10.56 18.42
CA ALA A 95 -11.26 -9.58 18.72
C ALA A 95 -11.78 -8.43 19.60
N ARG A 96 -13.02 -7.94 19.36
CA ARG A 96 -13.67 -6.93 20.19
C ARG A 96 -13.91 -7.43 21.61
N LYS A 97 -14.42 -8.66 21.77
CA LYS A 97 -14.63 -9.29 23.09
C LYS A 97 -13.32 -9.43 23.85
N LEU A 98 -12.26 -9.94 23.21
CA LEU A 98 -10.94 -10.06 23.82
C LEU A 98 -10.38 -8.69 24.23
N LYS A 99 -10.51 -7.68 23.38
CA LYS A 99 -10.11 -6.31 23.73
C LYS A 99 -10.86 -5.78 24.95
N ALA A 100 -12.16 -6.03 25.04
CA ALA A 100 -12.96 -5.62 26.20
C ALA A 100 -12.50 -6.32 27.49
N ILE A 101 -12.23 -7.64 27.43
CA ILE A 101 -11.69 -8.41 28.56
C ILE A 101 -10.32 -7.86 29.00
N LEU A 102 -9.41 -7.62 28.05
CA LEU A 102 -8.09 -7.05 28.34
C LEU A 102 -8.19 -5.68 29.00
N VAL A 103 -9.09 -4.82 28.52
CA VAL A 103 -9.32 -3.49 29.11
C VAL A 103 -9.86 -3.59 30.54
N LYS A 104 -10.83 -4.49 30.79
CA LYS A 104 -11.34 -4.73 32.16
C LYS A 104 -10.22 -5.19 33.09
N LYS A 105 -9.43 -6.18 32.64
CA LYS A 105 -8.28 -6.72 33.39
C LYS A 105 -7.25 -5.64 33.73
N VAL A 106 -6.89 -4.77 32.78
CA VAL A 106 -5.92 -3.67 33.03
C VAL A 106 -6.49 -2.61 33.99
N ARG A 107 -7.80 -2.39 33.97
CA ARG A 107 -8.47 -1.42 34.84
C ARG A 107 -8.80 -1.96 36.25
N GLY A 108 -8.57 -3.24 36.51
CA GLY A 108 -8.90 -3.88 37.79
C GLY A 108 -10.42 -4.05 38.01
N LEU A 109 -11.20 -4.12 36.93
CA LEU A 109 -12.65 -4.33 36.93
C LEU A 109 -13.03 -5.74 36.49
#